data_AF-A0A6N2CV76-F1
#
_entry.id   AF-A0A6N2CV76-F1
#
_cell.length_a   1.000
_cell.length_b   1.000
_cell.length_c   1.000
_cell.angle_alpha   90.00
_cell.angle_beta   90.00
_cell.angle_gamma   90.00
#
_symmetry.space_group_name_H-M   'P 1'
#
loop_
_entity.id
_entity.type
_entity.pdbx_description
1 polymer ?
#
loop_
_entity_poly.entity_id
_entity_poly.type
_entity_poly.pdbx_seq_one_letter_code
_entity_poly.pdbx_strand_id
1 'polypeptide(L)'
;MIYIAIIIALSFVAITLGISGFTKYIRPGLNQMKKDVLRLRSASISAAANLIPLKHDEIELLSSRVDLKSLGNRFRKTKSGFLNSIYNEPMVAFTIKRYLGNNRRKIIYARTTTDEFVFIQKKNTVQLYLNGNPFGKLENDNLYFLKDNKRIAWIEGDRGQSRPLYTPNKKLALINPNIQLNDSSSRTFQFVGDLNPSEQKILLSVVVFKLLENE
;
A
#
# COMPACT_ATOMS: atom_id res chain seq x y z
N MET A 1 20.07 51.30 -13.84
CA MET A 1 20.63 50.08 -14.45
C MET A 1 21.05 49.02 -13.41
N ILE A 2 21.85 49.36 -12.39
CA ILE A 2 22.32 48.40 -11.36
C ILE A 2 21.20 47.76 -10.52
N TYR A 3 20.19 48.54 -10.11
CA TYR A 3 19.07 48.03 -9.30
C TYR A 3 18.19 46.98 -10.02
N ILE A 4 18.03 47.10 -11.34
CA ILE A 4 17.25 46.14 -12.13
C ILE A 4 18.00 44.79 -12.23
N ALA A 5 19.33 44.82 -12.37
CA ALA A 5 20.15 43.62 -12.39
C ALA A 5 20.11 42.85 -11.06
N ILE A 6 20.06 43.55 -9.93
CA ILE A 6 19.96 42.93 -8.59
C ILE A 6 18.60 42.24 -8.38
N ILE A 7 17.51 42.85 -8.83
CA ILE A 7 16.16 42.27 -8.73
C ILE A 7 16.02 41.01 -9.62
N ILE A 8 16.61 41.04 -10.82
CA ILE A 8 16.64 39.87 -11.72
C ILE A 8 17.50 38.75 -11.12
N ALA A 9 18.66 39.07 -10.54
CA ALA A 9 19.51 38.07 -9.88
C ALA A 9 18.83 37.42 -8.66
N LEU A 10 18.16 38.21 -7.82
CA LEU A 10 17.43 37.71 -6.63
C LEU A 10 16.23 36.84 -7.00
N SER A 11 15.47 37.21 -8.04
CA SER A 11 14.36 36.39 -8.52
C SER A 11 14.84 35.08 -9.14
N PHE A 12 15.96 35.08 -9.87
CA PHE A 12 16.57 33.86 -10.42
C PHE A 12 17.06 32.90 -9.33
N VAL A 13 17.67 33.42 -8.25
CA VAL A 13 18.09 32.61 -7.08
C VAL A 13 16.87 32.04 -6.34
N ALA A 14 15.80 32.80 -6.16
CA ALA A 14 14.57 32.31 -5.54
C ALA A 14 13.88 31.22 -6.37
N ILE A 15 13.86 31.36 -7.70
CA ILE A 15 13.30 30.37 -8.63
C ILE A 15 14.13 29.08 -8.60
N THR A 16 15.46 29.17 -8.67
CA THR A 16 16.34 27.99 -8.65
C THR A 16 16.30 27.25 -7.31
N LEU A 17 16.27 27.96 -6.18
CA LEU A 17 16.10 27.35 -4.86
C LEU A 17 14.71 26.71 -4.70
N GLY A 18 13.65 27.37 -5.17
CA GLY A 18 12.29 26.83 -5.17
C GLY A 18 12.15 25.54 -6.00
N ILE A 19 12.78 25.49 -7.17
CA ILE A 19 12.80 24.30 -8.04
C ILE A 19 13.59 23.15 -7.38
N SER A 20 14.74 23.44 -6.77
CA SER A 20 15.55 22.41 -6.09
C SER A 20 14.83 21.78 -4.87
N GLY A 21 14.03 22.56 -4.14
CA GLY A 21 13.16 22.06 -3.07
C GLY A 21 12.01 21.21 -3.61
N PHE A 22 11.42 21.61 -4.74
CA PHE A 22 10.30 20.89 -5.37
C PHE A 22 10.70 19.54 -5.99
N THR A 23 11.90 19.45 -6.58
CA THR A 23 12.40 18.19 -7.17
C THR A 23 12.60 17.07 -6.14
N LYS A 24 13.01 17.40 -4.90
CA LYS A 24 13.11 16.43 -3.79
C LYS A 24 11.75 15.85 -3.38
N TYR A 25 10.66 16.61 -3.52
CA TYR A 25 9.30 16.12 -3.28
C TYR A 25 8.77 15.21 -4.40
N ILE A 26 9.32 15.33 -5.61
CA ILE A 26 8.95 14.50 -6.78
C ILE A 26 9.76 13.19 -6.82
N ARG A 27 11.02 13.23 -6.36
CA ARG A 27 11.93 12.08 -6.32
C ARG A 27 12.63 11.96 -4.96
N PRO A 28 11.95 11.41 -3.93
CA PRO A 28 12.59 11.24 -2.63
C PRO A 28 13.76 10.25 -2.73
N GLY A 29 14.87 10.56 -2.07
CA GLY A 29 15.98 9.61 -1.88
C GLY A 29 15.66 8.56 -0.82
N LEU A 30 16.46 7.49 -0.75
CA LEU A 30 16.26 6.35 0.17
C LEU A 30 16.08 6.78 1.63
N ASN A 31 16.90 7.72 2.12
CA ASN A 31 16.81 8.21 3.50
C ASN A 31 15.49 8.93 3.79
N GLN A 32 14.96 9.68 2.82
CA GLN A 32 13.66 10.33 2.96
C GLN A 32 12.54 9.29 2.99
N MET A 33 12.62 8.26 2.14
CA MET A 33 11.64 7.17 2.12
C MET A 33 11.63 6.39 3.44
N LYS A 34 12.80 6.10 4.01
CA LYS A 34 12.91 5.50 5.36
C LYS A 34 12.23 6.35 6.42
N LYS A 35 12.53 7.66 6.46
CA LYS A 35 11.88 8.61 7.38
C LYS A 35 10.37 8.65 7.18
N ASP A 36 9.91 8.58 5.93
CA ASP A 36 8.49 8.57 5.61
C ASP A 36 7.82 7.29 6.10
N VAL A 37 8.40 6.11 5.87
CA VAL A 37 7.90 4.83 6.42
C VAL A 37 7.74 4.90 7.94
N LEU A 38 8.76 5.40 8.66
CA LEU A 38 8.68 5.55 10.12
C LEU A 38 7.56 6.50 10.55
N ARG A 39 7.30 7.56 9.78
CA ARG A 39 6.23 8.53 10.04
C ARG A 39 4.84 7.94 9.77
N LEU A 40 4.71 7.09 8.74
CA LEU A 40 3.47 6.38 8.45
C LEU A 40 3.21 5.31 9.51
N ARG A 41 4.25 4.57 9.92
CA ARG A 41 4.21 3.62 11.02
C ARG A 41 3.71 4.31 12.29
N SER A 42 4.31 5.42 12.70
CA SER A 42 3.91 6.13 13.93
C SER A 42 2.47 6.65 13.87
N ALA A 43 2.04 7.17 12.72
CA ALA A 43 0.66 7.62 12.51
C ALA A 43 -0.37 6.47 12.61
N SER A 44 0.04 5.23 12.34
CA SER A 44 -0.83 4.06 12.42
C SER A 44 -0.95 3.46 13.83
N ILE A 45 -0.08 3.83 14.79
CA ILE A 45 0.00 3.15 16.10
C ILE A 45 -1.33 3.26 16.87
N SER A 46 -1.88 4.47 16.96
CA SER A 46 -3.15 4.70 17.67
C SER A 46 -4.33 4.02 16.97
N ALA A 47 -4.32 4.01 15.63
CA ALA A 47 -5.31 3.27 14.83
C ALA A 47 -5.20 1.76 15.06
N ALA A 48 -3.98 1.24 15.20
CA ALA A 48 -3.71 -0.18 15.34
C ALA A 48 -4.13 -0.77 16.70
N ALA A 49 -4.29 0.07 17.73
CA ALA A 49 -4.68 -0.37 19.07
C ALA A 49 -6.10 -0.98 19.10
N ASN A 50 -6.96 -0.63 18.14
CA ASN A 50 -8.34 -1.10 18.06
C ASN A 50 -8.54 -2.22 17.03
N LEU A 51 -7.46 -2.76 16.45
CA LEU A 51 -7.59 -3.82 15.45
C LEU A 51 -8.06 -5.11 16.09
N ILE A 52 -9.05 -5.74 15.47
CA ILE A 52 -9.38 -7.12 15.79
C ILE A 52 -8.29 -8.05 15.24
N PRO A 53 -7.94 -9.13 15.95
CA PRO A 53 -7.08 -10.17 15.41
C PRO A 53 -7.61 -10.68 14.07
N LEU A 54 -6.71 -11.00 13.15
CA LEU A 54 -7.07 -11.57 11.85
C LEU A 54 -6.70 -13.05 11.86
N LYS A 55 -7.55 -13.87 12.48
CA LYS A 55 -7.36 -15.33 12.52
C LYS A 55 -7.61 -15.92 11.14
N HIS A 56 -7.15 -17.16 10.94
CA HIS A 56 -7.26 -17.87 9.68
C HIS A 56 -8.70 -17.86 9.14
N ASP A 57 -9.66 -18.24 9.99
CA ASP A 57 -11.08 -18.35 9.64
C ASP A 57 -11.76 -16.98 9.41
N GLU A 58 -11.16 -15.90 9.91
CA GLU A 58 -11.69 -14.54 9.82
C GLU A 58 -11.23 -13.83 8.53
N ILE A 59 -10.22 -14.36 7.82
CA ILE A 59 -9.72 -13.76 6.56
C ILE A 59 -10.84 -13.66 5.52
N GLU A 60 -11.72 -14.67 5.47
CA GLU A 60 -12.86 -14.69 4.56
C GLU A 60 -13.85 -13.55 4.78
N LEU A 61 -13.87 -12.98 5.98
CA LEU A 61 -14.75 -11.89 6.36
C LEU A 61 -14.23 -10.53 5.93
N LEU A 62 -13.00 -10.43 5.39
CA LEU A 62 -12.43 -9.16 4.93
C LEU A 62 -13.33 -8.52 3.86
N SER A 63 -13.83 -7.32 4.14
CA SER A 63 -14.63 -6.53 3.21
C SER A 63 -13.76 -5.92 2.12
N SER A 64 -14.35 -5.74 0.94
CA SER A 64 -13.71 -5.04 -0.18
C SER A 64 -13.64 -3.53 0.04
N ARG A 65 -14.34 -3.00 1.05
CA ARG A 65 -14.42 -1.56 1.30
C ARG A 65 -13.18 -1.03 1.99
N VAL A 66 -12.69 0.10 1.48
CA VAL A 66 -11.64 0.89 2.11
C VAL A 66 -12.25 2.07 2.88
N ASP A 67 -12.16 2.05 4.21
CA ASP A 67 -12.65 3.16 5.04
C ASP A 67 -11.55 4.18 5.31
N LEU A 68 -11.61 5.29 4.58
CA LEU A 68 -10.69 6.41 4.71
C LEU A 68 -11.05 7.31 5.91
N LYS A 69 -10.12 7.47 6.85
CA LYS A 69 -10.14 8.56 7.82
C LYS A 69 -9.20 9.66 7.33
N SER A 70 -9.77 10.73 6.78
CA SER A 70 -9.00 11.92 6.44
C SER A 70 -8.56 12.60 7.73
N LEU A 71 -7.30 12.39 8.13
CA LEU A 71 -6.68 13.20 9.17
C LEU A 71 -6.53 14.61 8.62
N GLY A 72 -7.43 15.50 9.03
CA GLY A 72 -7.42 16.91 8.71
C GLY A 72 -6.14 17.57 9.20
N ASN A 73 -5.09 17.54 8.38
CA ASN A 73 -3.91 18.35 8.58
C ASN A 73 -3.29 18.74 7.24
N ARG A 74 -2.79 19.98 7.16
CA ARG A 74 -2.32 20.73 5.99
C ARG A 74 -1.25 20.05 5.10
N PHE A 75 -0.82 18.83 5.41
CA PHE A 75 0.04 18.00 4.57
C PHE A 75 -0.79 17.10 3.63
N ARG A 76 -1.36 17.71 2.59
CA ARG A 76 -2.33 17.19 1.60
C ARG A 76 -2.01 15.87 0.83
N LYS A 77 -1.14 14.98 1.33
CA LYS A 77 -0.64 13.82 0.57
C LYS A 77 -0.61 12.51 1.35
N THR A 78 -1.13 12.50 2.57
CA THR A 78 -1.24 11.30 3.39
C THR A 78 -2.70 10.98 3.64
N LYS A 79 -3.11 9.74 3.39
CA LYS A 79 -4.42 9.21 3.76
C LYS A 79 -4.21 8.11 4.80
N SER A 80 -5.10 8.00 5.77
CA SER A 80 -5.12 6.89 6.72
C SER A 80 -6.50 6.24 6.71
N GLY A 81 -6.60 5.02 7.19
CA GLY A 81 -7.87 4.32 7.19
C GLY A 81 -7.76 2.89 7.69
N PHE A 82 -8.85 2.16 7.47
CA PHE A 82 -8.97 0.76 7.83
C PHE A 82 -9.50 -0.07 6.66
N LEU A 83 -9.02 -1.32 6.57
CA LEU A 83 -9.76 -2.39 5.90
C LEU A 83 -10.52 -3.13 6.99
N ASN A 84 -11.82 -3.30 6.78
CA ASN A 84 -12.72 -3.83 7.78
C ASN A 84 -13.22 -5.22 7.40
N SER A 85 -13.79 -5.94 8.36
CA SER A 85 -14.65 -7.08 8.08
C SER A 85 -15.97 -6.60 7.45
N ILE A 86 -16.77 -7.53 6.91
CA ILE A 86 -18.16 -7.26 6.50
C ILE A 86 -19.07 -6.80 7.65
N TYR A 87 -18.60 -6.93 8.89
CA TYR A 87 -19.28 -6.44 10.10
C TYR A 87 -18.73 -5.09 10.57
N ASN A 88 -17.95 -4.39 9.74
CA ASN A 88 -17.32 -3.09 10.02
C ASN A 88 -16.31 -3.12 11.18
N GLU A 89 -15.71 -4.27 11.45
CA GLU A 89 -14.65 -4.39 12.47
C GLU A 89 -13.28 -4.14 11.81
N PRO A 90 -12.42 -3.30 12.41
CA PRO A 90 -11.16 -2.93 11.79
C PRO A 90 -10.13 -4.06 11.87
N MET A 91 -9.73 -4.57 10.71
CA MET A 91 -8.82 -5.72 10.58
C MET A 91 -7.40 -5.31 10.18
N VAL A 92 -7.28 -4.29 9.33
CA VAL A 92 -6.01 -3.75 8.86
C VAL A 92 -6.02 -2.24 9.00
N ALA A 93 -5.08 -1.67 9.74
CA ALA A 93 -4.84 -0.23 9.73
C ALA A 93 -3.86 0.12 8.62
N PHE A 94 -4.10 1.18 7.86
CA PHE A 94 -3.17 1.62 6.83
C PHE A 94 -2.94 3.12 6.82
N THR A 95 -1.81 3.52 6.22
CA THR A 95 -1.49 4.90 5.93
C THR A 95 -0.73 4.96 4.60
N ILE A 96 -1.21 5.79 3.68
CA ILE A 96 -0.70 5.94 2.32
C ILE A 96 -0.11 7.33 2.16
N LYS A 97 1.13 7.42 1.70
CA LYS A 97 1.75 8.67 1.27
C LYS A 97 1.96 8.67 -0.24
N ARG A 98 1.35 9.63 -0.94
CA ARG A 98 1.62 9.88 -2.37
C ARG A 98 2.69 10.95 -2.57
N TYR A 99 3.58 10.72 -3.52
CA TYR A 99 4.52 11.75 -3.98
C TYR A 99 3.97 12.44 -5.24
N LEU A 100 4.32 13.70 -5.45
CA LEU A 100 3.89 14.45 -6.64
C LEU A 100 4.68 14.01 -7.88
N GLY A 101 4.08 14.15 -9.06
CA GLY A 101 4.71 13.90 -10.37
C GLY A 101 4.17 12.66 -11.09
N ASN A 102 4.51 12.51 -12.37
CA ASN A 102 3.91 11.55 -13.32
C ASN A 102 4.13 10.05 -13.01
N ASN A 103 4.83 9.68 -11.94
CA ASN A 103 5.37 8.33 -11.75
C ASN A 103 4.58 7.42 -10.80
N ARG A 104 3.34 7.78 -10.41
CA ARG A 104 2.48 7.01 -9.47
C ARG A 104 3.23 6.51 -8.22
N ARG A 105 4.19 7.29 -7.73
CA ARG A 105 5.03 6.90 -6.59
C ARG A 105 4.24 7.06 -5.30
N LYS A 106 4.13 5.98 -4.54
CA LYS A 106 3.55 6.00 -3.21
C LYS A 106 4.21 4.99 -2.29
N ILE A 107 4.10 5.27 -1.00
CA ILE A 107 4.38 4.31 0.06
C ILE A 107 3.03 3.98 0.71
N ILE A 108 2.72 2.70 0.81
CA ILE A 108 1.61 2.20 1.60
C ILE A 108 2.23 1.49 2.80
N TYR A 109 1.89 1.96 3.99
CA TYR A 109 2.10 1.25 5.22
C TYR A 109 0.77 0.60 5.60
N ALA A 110 0.77 -0.68 5.90
CA ALA A 110 -0.39 -1.39 6.42
C ALA A 110 0.04 -2.33 7.54
N ARG A 111 -0.84 -2.60 8.50
CA ARG A 111 -0.57 -3.56 9.58
C ARG A 111 -1.84 -4.24 10.06
N THR A 112 -1.68 -5.51 10.42
CA THR A 112 -2.63 -6.25 11.24
C THR A 112 -2.18 -6.17 12.71
N THR A 113 -2.78 -6.99 13.58
CA THR A 113 -2.31 -7.21 14.94
C THR A 113 -0.97 -7.95 14.98
N THR A 114 -0.65 -8.79 13.98
CA THR A 114 0.52 -9.68 13.97
C THR A 114 1.61 -9.29 12.98
N ASP A 115 1.26 -8.64 11.88
CA ASP A 115 2.16 -8.41 10.76
C ASP A 115 2.09 -6.96 10.25
N GLU A 116 3.22 -6.50 9.75
CA GLU A 116 3.41 -5.20 9.13
C GLU A 116 3.82 -5.36 7.66
N PHE A 117 3.17 -4.60 6.80
CA PHE A 117 3.41 -4.57 5.36
C PHE A 117 3.81 -3.16 4.94
N VAL A 118 4.93 -3.05 4.23
CA VAL A 118 5.36 -1.80 3.60
C VAL A 118 5.52 -2.02 2.10
N PHE A 119 4.68 -1.33 1.34
CA PHE A 119 4.69 -1.35 -0.12
C PHE A 119 5.31 -0.06 -0.64
N ILE A 120 6.38 -0.19 -1.41
CA ILE A 120 7.07 0.92 -2.05
C ILE A 120 6.85 0.83 -3.56
N GLN A 121 5.92 1.64 -4.07
CA GLN A 121 5.56 1.65 -5.49
C GLN A 121 6.46 2.59 -6.30
N LYS A 122 7.08 2.04 -7.34
CA LYS A 122 7.88 2.79 -8.33
C LYS A 122 7.52 2.31 -9.73
N LYS A 123 6.84 3.16 -10.52
CA LYS A 123 6.32 2.81 -11.84
C LYS A 123 5.38 1.59 -11.75
N ASN A 124 5.71 0.48 -12.41
CA ASN A 124 4.90 -0.73 -12.48
C ASN A 124 5.34 -1.82 -11.49
N THR A 125 6.36 -1.55 -10.68
CA THR A 125 6.88 -2.50 -9.71
C THR A 125 6.64 -1.97 -8.30
N VAL A 126 6.28 -2.86 -7.39
CA VAL A 126 6.12 -2.55 -5.97
C VAL A 126 7.04 -3.44 -5.16
N GLN A 127 7.97 -2.85 -4.41
CA GLN A 127 8.77 -3.59 -3.44
C GLN A 127 7.95 -3.79 -2.16
N LEU A 128 7.95 -5.00 -1.64
CA LEU A 128 7.25 -5.40 -0.43
C LEU A 128 8.25 -5.75 0.67
N TYR A 129 8.07 -5.13 1.82
CA TYR A 129 8.74 -5.48 3.07
C TYR A 129 7.69 -6.01 4.03
N LEU A 130 8.03 -7.13 4.68
CA LEU A 130 7.18 -7.79 5.67
C LEU A 130 7.91 -7.77 7.02
N ASN A 131 7.29 -7.18 8.04
CA ASN A 131 7.87 -7.02 9.37
C ASN A 131 9.26 -6.36 9.34
N GLY A 132 9.43 -5.36 8.47
CA GLY A 132 10.70 -4.64 8.27
C GLY A 132 11.73 -5.36 7.39
N ASN A 133 11.52 -6.62 7.04
CA ASN A 133 12.45 -7.39 6.21
C ASN A 133 12.05 -7.32 4.73
N PRO A 134 13.01 -7.19 3.79
CA PRO A 134 12.73 -7.31 2.36
C PRO A 134 12.11 -8.68 2.08
N PHE A 135 10.91 -8.71 1.48
CA PHE A 135 10.20 -9.96 1.21
C PHE A 135 10.12 -10.26 -0.28
N GLY A 136 9.54 -9.34 -1.05
CA GLY A 136 9.26 -9.61 -2.47
C GLY A 136 9.04 -8.36 -3.31
N LYS A 137 8.72 -8.58 -4.58
CA LYS A 137 8.25 -7.54 -5.49
C LYS A 137 6.94 -7.99 -6.16
N LEU A 138 5.99 -7.07 -6.25
CA LEU A 138 4.74 -7.23 -6.99
C LEU A 138 4.88 -6.55 -8.36
N GLU A 139 4.53 -7.26 -9.41
CA GLU A 139 4.53 -6.77 -10.79
C GLU A 139 3.49 -7.55 -11.61
N ASN A 140 2.59 -6.84 -12.29
CA ASN A 140 1.56 -7.43 -13.16
C ASN A 140 0.81 -8.59 -12.49
N ASP A 141 0.30 -8.39 -11.27
CA ASP A 141 -0.44 -9.41 -10.47
C ASP A 141 0.37 -10.64 -10.06
N ASN A 142 1.68 -10.63 -10.26
CA ASN A 142 2.61 -11.65 -9.79
C ASN A 142 3.40 -11.12 -8.60
N LEU A 143 3.67 -12.00 -7.63
CA LEU A 143 4.57 -11.77 -6.51
C LEU A 143 5.81 -12.65 -6.67
N TYR A 144 6.99 -12.03 -6.58
CA TYR A 144 8.29 -12.69 -6.68
C TYR A 144 9.12 -12.44 -5.43
N PHE A 145 9.97 -13.38 -5.04
CA PHE A 145 11.01 -13.12 -4.05
C PHE A 145 12.01 -12.08 -4.57
N LEU A 146 12.53 -11.23 -3.67
CA LEU A 146 13.55 -10.24 -4.03
C LEU A 146 14.92 -10.86 -4.31
N LYS A 147 15.26 -11.97 -3.66
CA LYS A 147 16.60 -12.57 -3.70
C LYS A 147 16.91 -13.25 -5.04
N ASP A 148 15.97 -14.06 -5.53
CA ASP A 148 16.18 -14.97 -6.67
C ASP A 148 15.17 -14.76 -7.80
N ASN A 149 14.27 -13.78 -7.65
CA ASN A 149 13.19 -13.51 -8.60
C ASN A 149 12.27 -14.71 -8.85
N LYS A 150 12.22 -15.70 -7.94
CA LYS A 150 11.30 -16.83 -8.04
C LYS A 150 9.87 -16.36 -7.79
N ARG A 151 8.94 -16.72 -8.67
CA ARG A 151 7.51 -16.43 -8.50
C ARG A 151 6.95 -17.25 -7.34
N ILE A 152 6.29 -16.59 -6.41
CA ILE A 152 5.71 -17.21 -5.21
C ILE A 152 4.19 -17.15 -5.18
N ALA A 153 3.59 -16.18 -5.85
CA ALA A 153 2.15 -16.13 -6.04
C ALA A 153 1.76 -15.37 -7.30
N TRP A 154 0.56 -15.61 -7.82
CA TRP A 154 0.00 -14.86 -8.94
C TRP A 154 -1.53 -14.91 -8.94
N ILE A 155 -2.14 -13.83 -9.42
CA ILE A 155 -3.58 -13.78 -9.69
C ILE A 155 -3.80 -14.09 -11.17
N GLU A 156 -4.71 -15.01 -11.45
CA GLU A 156 -5.08 -15.41 -12.82
C GLU A 156 -6.48 -14.92 -13.19
N GLY A 157 -6.75 -14.82 -14.50
CA GLY A 157 -8.04 -14.43 -15.04
C GLY A 157 -8.22 -12.93 -15.27
N ASP A 158 -9.32 -12.59 -15.93
CA ASP A 158 -9.62 -11.24 -16.40
C ASP A 158 -10.26 -10.35 -15.33
N ARG A 159 -10.13 -9.04 -15.52
CA ARG A 159 -10.81 -8.05 -14.68
C ARG A 159 -12.32 -8.14 -14.89
N GLY A 160 -13.09 -8.01 -13.81
CA GLY A 160 -14.56 -8.09 -13.84
C GLY A 160 -15.11 -9.52 -13.63
N GLN A 161 -14.24 -10.52 -13.51
CA GLN A 161 -14.60 -11.88 -13.09
C GLN A 161 -13.95 -12.22 -11.75
N SER A 162 -14.36 -13.34 -11.14
CA SER A 162 -13.68 -13.89 -9.98
C SER A 162 -12.28 -14.36 -10.36
N ARG A 163 -11.27 -13.96 -9.59
CA ARG A 163 -9.86 -14.19 -9.94
C ARG A 163 -9.17 -15.04 -8.88
N PRO A 164 -8.74 -16.27 -9.20
CA PRO A 164 -8.02 -17.10 -8.25
C PRO A 164 -6.61 -16.53 -7.98
N LEU A 165 -6.20 -16.56 -6.70
CA LEU A 165 -4.82 -16.37 -6.28
C LEU A 165 -4.17 -17.73 -6.06
N TYR A 166 -3.06 -17.98 -6.75
CA TYR A 166 -2.30 -19.22 -6.67
C TYR A 166 -0.95 -19.01 -6.01
N THR A 167 -0.43 -20.10 -5.46
CA THR A 167 0.99 -20.37 -5.25
C THR A 167 1.40 -21.54 -6.17
N PRO A 168 2.69 -21.87 -6.31
CA PRO A 168 3.12 -23.05 -7.06
C PRO A 168 2.46 -24.35 -6.61
N ASN A 169 2.02 -24.44 -5.35
CA ASN A 169 1.52 -25.69 -4.77
C ASN A 169 0.00 -25.80 -4.84
N LYS A 170 -0.73 -24.69 -4.68
CA LYS A 170 -2.21 -24.70 -4.62
C LYS A 170 -2.83 -23.32 -4.82
N LYS A 171 -4.14 -23.33 -5.04
CA LYS A 171 -5.01 -22.15 -4.95
C LYS A 171 -5.14 -21.71 -3.49
N LEU A 172 -4.84 -20.44 -3.19
CA LEU A 172 -5.01 -19.89 -1.84
C LEU A 172 -6.40 -19.30 -1.64
N ALA A 173 -6.93 -18.60 -2.65
CA ALA A 173 -8.21 -17.92 -2.54
C ALA A 173 -8.83 -17.64 -3.91
N LEU A 174 -10.11 -17.31 -3.92
CA LEU A 174 -10.84 -16.78 -5.07
C LEU A 174 -11.30 -15.34 -4.75
N ILE A 175 -10.71 -14.36 -5.43
CA ILE A 175 -10.97 -12.93 -5.20
C ILE A 175 -12.23 -12.52 -5.95
N ASN A 176 -13.11 -11.78 -5.28
CA ASN A 176 -14.36 -11.28 -5.84
C ASN A 176 -14.10 -10.22 -6.94
N PRO A 177 -14.80 -10.24 -8.09
CA PRO A 177 -14.67 -9.22 -9.14
C PRO A 177 -14.89 -7.79 -8.64
N ASN A 178 -15.76 -7.64 -7.63
CA ASN A 178 -16.25 -6.36 -7.14
C ASN A 178 -15.35 -5.71 -6.09
N ILE A 179 -14.11 -6.18 -5.94
CA ILE A 179 -13.16 -5.65 -4.95
C ILE A 179 -12.89 -4.15 -5.12
N GLN A 180 -13.20 -3.57 -6.29
CA GLN A 180 -13.00 -2.14 -6.59
C GLN A 180 -14.26 -1.28 -6.42
N LEU A 181 -15.42 -1.87 -6.11
CA LEU A 181 -16.68 -1.13 -6.00
C LEU A 181 -16.87 -0.39 -4.66
N ASN A 182 -15.92 -0.52 -3.71
CA ASN A 182 -15.97 0.10 -2.38
C ASN A 182 -17.30 -0.13 -1.62
N ASP A 183 -17.96 -1.27 -1.86
CA ASP A 183 -19.18 -1.68 -1.16
C ASP A 183 -18.84 -2.37 0.16
N SER A 184 -19.37 -1.84 1.28
CA SER A 184 -19.18 -2.37 2.64
C SER A 184 -19.64 -3.81 2.79
N SER A 185 -20.68 -4.22 2.05
CA SER A 185 -21.31 -5.53 2.20
C SER A 185 -20.60 -6.64 1.41
N SER A 186 -19.71 -6.28 0.48
CA SER A 186 -19.06 -7.22 -0.41
C SER A 186 -17.79 -7.81 0.21
N ARG A 187 -17.74 -9.14 0.37
CA ARG A 187 -16.53 -9.87 0.75
C ARG A 187 -15.47 -9.75 -0.33
N THR A 188 -14.22 -9.57 0.11
CA THR A 188 -13.03 -9.60 -0.75
C THR A 188 -12.86 -10.97 -1.40
N PHE A 189 -13.18 -12.03 -0.66
CA PHE A 189 -13.04 -13.41 -1.08
C PHE A 189 -14.41 -14.06 -1.29
N GLN A 190 -14.51 -14.88 -2.32
CA GLN A 190 -15.58 -15.87 -2.46
C GLN A 190 -15.21 -17.18 -1.75
N PHE A 191 -13.91 -17.44 -1.62
CA PHE A 191 -13.36 -18.64 -1.03
C PHE A 191 -11.93 -18.38 -0.57
N VAL A 192 -11.56 -18.88 0.60
CA VAL A 192 -10.17 -19.03 1.05
C VAL A 192 -9.94 -20.50 1.36
N GLY A 193 -8.87 -21.09 0.83
CA GLY A 193 -8.50 -22.47 1.15
C GLY A 193 -7.79 -22.56 2.49
N ASP A 194 -7.50 -23.76 2.97
CA ASP A 194 -6.68 -23.95 4.17
C ASP A 194 -5.31 -23.31 3.97
N LEU A 195 -4.89 -22.42 4.88
CA LEU A 195 -3.62 -21.70 4.78
C LEU A 195 -2.72 -22.06 5.94
N ASN A 196 -1.46 -22.37 5.63
CA ASN A 196 -0.42 -22.29 6.65
C ASN A 196 -0.04 -20.81 6.92
N PRO A 197 0.70 -20.52 8.01
CA PRO A 197 1.06 -19.13 8.36
C PRO A 197 1.83 -18.38 7.27
N SER A 198 2.65 -19.07 6.46
CA SER A 198 3.40 -18.44 5.35
C SER A 198 2.48 -18.09 4.18
N GLU A 199 1.54 -18.97 3.84
CA GLU A 199 0.54 -18.77 2.79
C GLU A 199 -0.43 -17.66 3.16
N GLN A 200 -0.84 -17.57 4.42
CA GLN A 200 -1.63 -16.45 4.94
C GLN A 200 -0.92 -15.11 4.72
N LYS A 201 0.38 -15.03 5.03
CA LYS A 201 1.18 -13.81 4.81
C LYS A 201 1.27 -13.45 3.32
N ILE A 202 1.39 -14.45 2.44
CA ILE A 202 1.38 -14.24 0.99
C ILE A 202 0.03 -13.71 0.52
N LEU A 203 -1.07 -14.36 0.92
CA LEU A 203 -2.43 -13.95 0.59
C LEU A 203 -2.68 -12.50 1.00
N LEU A 204 -2.41 -12.17 2.27
CA LEU A 204 -2.63 -10.83 2.79
C LEU A 204 -1.75 -9.79 2.13
N SER A 205 -0.47 -10.10 1.86
CA SER A 205 0.43 -9.18 1.17
C SER A 205 -0.10 -8.77 -0.22
N VAL A 206 -0.61 -9.73 -0.98
CA VAL A 206 -1.16 -9.47 -2.32
C VAL A 206 -2.47 -8.69 -2.21
N VAL A 207 -3.39 -9.15 -1.36
CA VAL A 207 -4.75 -8.62 -1.29
C VAL A 207 -4.81 -7.23 -0.66
N VAL A 208 -4.08 -7.00 0.43
CA VAL A 208 -3.98 -5.67 1.05
C VAL A 208 -3.41 -4.67 0.05
N PHE A 209 -2.40 -5.05 -0.73
CA PHE A 209 -1.92 -4.20 -1.80
C PHE A 209 -3.00 -3.93 -2.85
N LYS A 210 -3.73 -4.95 -3.30
CA LYS A 210 -4.79 -4.81 -4.30
C LYS A 210 -5.94 -3.90 -3.87
N LEU A 211 -6.35 -3.98 -2.61
CA LEU A 211 -7.36 -3.08 -2.04
C LEU A 211 -6.85 -1.63 -2.01
N LEU A 212 -5.56 -1.42 -1.75
CA LEU A 212 -4.98 -0.10 -1.52
C LEU A 212 -4.25 0.47 -2.75
N GLU A 213 -4.13 -0.25 -3.88
CA GLU A 213 -3.32 0.17 -5.04
C GLU A 213 -3.94 1.37 -5.78
N ASN A 214 -5.25 1.55 -5.70
CA ASN A 214 -5.97 2.69 -6.28
C ASN A 214 -6.14 3.86 -5.29
N GLU A 215 -5.94 3.60 -4.00
CA GLU A 215 -6.17 4.55 -2.91
C GLU A 215 -5.10 5.59 -2.70
#